data_AF-A0A183J6S5-F1
#
_entry.id   AF-A0A183J6S5-F1
#
_cell.length_a   1.000
_cell.length_b   1.000
_cell.length_c   1.000
_cell.angle_alpha   90.00
_cell.angle_beta   90.00
_cell.angle_gamma   90.00
#
_symmetry.space_group_name_H-M   'P 1'
#
loop_
_entity.id
_entity.type
_entity.pdbx_description
1 polymer ?
#
loop_
_entity_poly.entity_id
_entity_poly.type
_entity_poly.pdbx_seq_one_letter_code
_entity_poly.pdbx_strand_id
1 'polypeptide(L)'
;MTKMEYCTVCGKSGELLVCDSRDCPNVFCKDCVITFDSEKAYNEILKKSPWNCHVCTGEHLGILKCCGDWQERLLKIFNSSNISDEVELTLIPEKRYPIRVLSLFDGIGTGKVILDQLGLETEVYYCSEIDAEATLVTKVNHPEKVVYLGDVRSINLKTVRRRCFYFFILILSI
;
A
#
# COMPACT_ATOMS: atom_id res chain seq x y z
N MET A 1 2.57 -6.12 -7.77
CA MET A 1 1.61 -5.23 -7.10
C MET A 1 0.22 -5.44 -7.68
N THR A 2 -0.83 -5.46 -6.85
CA THR A 2 -2.23 -5.59 -7.27
C THR A 2 -2.68 -4.36 -8.05
N LYS A 3 -3.43 -4.56 -9.13
CA LYS A 3 -4.04 -3.47 -9.92
C LYS A 3 -5.27 -2.93 -9.20
N MET A 4 -5.58 -1.65 -9.38
CA MET A 4 -6.78 -1.04 -8.80
C MET A 4 -8.05 -1.59 -9.45
N GLU A 5 -9.16 -1.57 -8.70
CA GLU A 5 -10.50 -1.98 -9.17
C GLU A 5 -11.30 -0.81 -9.77
N TYR A 6 -10.81 0.41 -9.60
CA TYR A 6 -11.46 1.65 -9.99
C TYR A 6 -10.54 2.48 -10.89
N CYS A 7 -11.13 3.17 -11.86
CA CYS A 7 -10.40 4.07 -12.75
C CYS A 7 -9.64 5.15 -11.96
N THR A 8 -8.35 5.30 -12.24
CA THR A 8 -7.47 6.29 -11.57
C THR A 8 -7.93 7.74 -11.77
N VAL A 9 -8.70 8.02 -12.81
CA VAL A 9 -9.17 9.39 -13.13
C VAL A 9 -10.52 9.70 -12.49
N CYS A 10 -11.50 8.79 -12.58
CA CYS A 10 -12.88 9.08 -12.18
C CYS A 10 -13.41 8.24 -11.01
N GLY A 11 -12.66 7.24 -10.53
CA GLY A 11 -13.07 6.37 -9.44
C GLY A 11 -14.21 5.40 -9.76
N LYS A 12 -14.63 5.28 -11.02
CA LYS A 12 -15.68 4.33 -11.42
C LYS A 12 -15.11 2.93 -11.69
N SER A 13 -15.87 1.91 -11.35
CA SER A 13 -15.64 0.51 -11.71
C SER A 13 -16.19 0.21 -13.12
N GLY A 14 -15.72 -0.86 -13.74
CA GLY A 14 -16.22 -1.32 -15.05
C GLY A 14 -15.13 -1.95 -15.90
N GLU A 15 -15.22 -1.78 -17.21
CA GLU A 15 -14.17 -2.20 -18.14
C GLU A 15 -12.98 -1.22 -18.06
N LEU A 16 -11.81 -1.76 -17.71
CA LEU A 16 -10.62 -1.00 -17.37
C LEU A 16 -9.42 -1.45 -18.21
N LEU A 17 -8.73 -0.48 -18.79
CA LEU A 17 -7.41 -0.63 -19.37
C LEU A 17 -6.38 -0.75 -18.25
N VAL A 18 -5.60 -1.82 -18.29
CA VAL A 18 -4.59 -2.13 -17.27
C VAL A 18 -3.21 -1.74 -17.80
N CYS A 19 -2.45 -0.95 -17.04
CA CYS A 19 -1.06 -0.67 -17.37
C CYS A 19 -0.22 -1.96 -17.25
N ASP A 20 0.65 -2.26 -18.21
CA ASP A 20 1.48 -3.48 -18.20
C ASP A 20 2.70 -3.40 -17.27
N SER A 21 3.06 -2.21 -16.79
CA SER A 21 4.13 -2.05 -15.80
C SER A 21 3.80 -2.79 -14.50
N ARG A 22 4.74 -3.63 -14.03
CA ARG A 22 4.58 -4.49 -12.84
C ARG A 22 4.41 -3.68 -11.54
N ASP A 23 5.02 -2.50 -11.49
CA ASP A 23 5.05 -1.60 -10.34
C ASP A 23 4.06 -0.44 -10.50
N CYS A 24 3.09 -0.55 -11.42
CA CYS A 24 2.02 0.43 -11.59
C CYS A 24 0.67 -0.19 -11.19
N PRO A 25 -0.07 0.39 -10.24
CA PRO A 25 -1.41 -0.08 -9.88
C PRO A 25 -2.50 0.54 -10.77
N ASN A 26 -2.17 1.56 -11.56
CA ASN A 26 -3.14 2.41 -12.25
C ASN A 26 -3.86 1.69 -13.38
N VAL A 27 -5.15 1.99 -13.49
CA VAL A 27 -6.08 1.47 -14.49
C VAL A 27 -6.99 2.58 -14.97
N PHE A 28 -7.46 2.52 -16.21
CA PHE A 28 -8.19 3.62 -16.85
C PHE A 28 -9.44 3.11 -17.56
N CYS A 29 -10.60 3.69 -17.31
CA CYS A 29 -11.81 3.32 -18.05
C CYS A 29 -11.81 3.92 -19.46
N LYS A 30 -12.52 3.25 -20.38
CA LYS A 30 -12.75 3.71 -21.75
C LYS A 30 -13.24 5.16 -21.79
N ASP A 31 -14.24 5.50 -20.97
CA ASP A 31 -14.85 6.83 -20.96
C ASP A 31 -13.83 7.92 -20.66
N CYS A 32 -12.91 7.71 -19.70
CA CYS A 32 -11.90 8.71 -19.38
C CYS A 32 -10.90 8.89 -20.51
N VAL A 33 -10.41 7.79 -21.11
CA VAL A 33 -9.49 7.88 -22.25
C VAL A 33 -10.14 8.62 -23.42
N ILE A 34 -11.40 8.31 -23.75
CA ILE A 34 -12.11 8.97 -24.85
C ILE A 34 -12.41 10.43 -24.53
N THR A 35 -12.83 10.74 -23.30
CA THR A 35 -13.18 12.10 -22.88
C THR A 35 -11.98 13.03 -22.90
N PHE A 36 -10.81 12.55 -22.47
CA PHE A 36 -9.62 13.38 -22.32
C PHE A 36 -8.65 13.31 -23.50
N ASP A 37 -8.76 12.29 -24.35
CA ASP A 37 -7.98 12.14 -25.57
C ASP A 37 -8.93 11.94 -26.77
N SER A 38 -9.19 10.69 -27.15
CA SER A 38 -10.03 10.35 -28.30
C SER A 38 -10.35 8.86 -28.36
N GLU A 39 -11.39 8.50 -29.12
CA GLU A 39 -11.70 7.09 -29.43
C GLU A 39 -10.60 6.43 -30.27
N LYS A 40 -9.88 7.21 -31.09
CA LYS A 40 -8.71 6.73 -31.82
C LYS A 40 -7.59 6.30 -30.87
N ALA A 41 -7.26 7.14 -29.89
CA ALA A 41 -6.24 6.82 -28.89
C ALA A 41 -6.58 5.57 -28.09
N TYR A 42 -7.84 5.41 -27.68
CA TYR A 42 -8.31 4.19 -27.00
C TYR A 42 -8.05 2.92 -27.84
N ASN A 43 -8.44 2.95 -29.12
CA ASN A 43 -8.23 1.82 -30.02
C ASN A 43 -6.75 1.56 -30.33
N GLU A 44 -5.90 2.58 -30.32
CA GLU A 44 -4.45 2.41 -30.44
C GLU A 44 -3.85 1.78 -29.19
N ILE A 45 -4.31 2.15 -27.99
CA ILE A 45 -3.88 1.56 -26.72
C ILE A 45 -4.22 0.06 -26.69
N LEU A 46 -5.44 -0.33 -27.08
CA LEU A 46 -5.84 -1.74 -27.14
C LEU A 46 -4.96 -2.61 -28.05
N LYS A 47 -4.29 -2.02 -29.04
CA LYS A 47 -3.40 -2.72 -29.97
C LYS A 47 -1.95 -2.77 -29.49
N LYS A 48 -1.58 -1.98 -28.48
CA LYS A 48 -0.22 -1.94 -27.93
C LYS A 48 -0.07 -3.05 -26.87
N SER A 49 0.96 -3.88 -27.03
CA SER A 49 1.42 -4.80 -25.99
C SER A 49 2.96 -4.86 -26.02
N PRO A 50 3.66 -4.35 -24.98
CA PRO A 50 3.13 -3.79 -23.74
C PRO A 50 2.66 -2.32 -23.88
N TRP A 51 1.64 -1.94 -23.11
CA TRP A 51 1.20 -0.56 -22.91
C TRP A 51 1.52 -0.06 -21.49
N ASN A 52 2.31 1.01 -21.41
CA ASN A 52 2.57 1.73 -20.17
C ASN A 52 1.71 3.00 -20.11
N CYS A 53 1.04 3.23 -18.98
CA CYS A 53 0.17 4.39 -18.82
C CYS A 53 0.95 5.72 -18.76
N HIS A 54 0.22 6.81 -18.98
CA HIS A 54 0.77 8.18 -18.97
C HIS A 54 1.44 8.58 -17.64
N VAL A 55 1.03 7.97 -16.52
CA VAL A 55 1.68 8.18 -15.22
C VAL A 55 3.08 7.52 -15.18
N CYS A 56 3.26 6.39 -15.87
CA CYS A 56 4.55 5.71 -15.94
C CYS A 56 5.50 6.35 -16.97
N THR A 57 4.96 6.76 -18.12
CA THR A 57 5.78 7.32 -19.21
C THR A 57 6.04 8.82 -19.02
N GLY A 58 5.25 9.50 -18.18
CA GLY A 58 5.26 10.96 -18.07
C GLY A 58 4.64 11.67 -19.28
N GLU A 59 4.13 10.92 -20.26
CA GLU A 59 3.44 11.47 -21.41
C GLU A 59 2.06 12.02 -21.05
N HIS A 60 1.44 12.73 -21.98
CA HIS A 60 0.07 13.22 -21.84
C HIS A 60 -0.93 12.16 -22.31
N LEU A 61 -2.08 12.09 -21.64
CA LEU A 61 -3.26 11.41 -22.17
C LEU A 61 -4.21 12.48 -22.72
N GLY A 62 -4.05 12.81 -24.01
CA GLY A 62 -4.67 13.98 -24.63
C GLY A 62 -4.39 15.27 -23.86
N ILE A 63 -5.41 15.82 -23.22
CA ILE A 63 -5.28 17.06 -22.40
C ILE A 63 -4.84 16.79 -20.95
N LEU A 64 -4.89 15.55 -20.47
CA LEU A 64 -4.46 15.22 -19.11
C LEU A 64 -2.94 15.25 -18.99
N LYS A 65 -2.46 15.98 -17.98
CA LYS A 65 -1.06 16.06 -17.61
C LYS A 65 -0.85 15.43 -16.25
N CYS A 66 0.12 14.53 -16.14
CA CYS A 66 0.59 14.07 -14.84
C CYS A 66 1.21 15.28 -14.12
N CYS A 67 0.66 15.66 -12.96
CA CYS A 67 1.21 16.75 -12.17
C CYS A 67 2.46 16.25 -11.46
N GLY A 68 3.62 16.90 -11.63
CA GLY A 68 4.86 16.50 -10.95
C GLY A 68 4.76 16.56 -9.42
N ASP A 69 3.87 17.41 -8.89
CA ASP A 69 3.61 17.66 -7.48
C ASP A 69 2.31 16.99 -6.97
N TRP A 70 1.79 15.97 -7.68
CA TRP A 70 0.51 15.35 -7.32
C TRP A 70 0.48 14.76 -5.90
N GLN A 71 1.60 14.21 -5.43
CA GLN A 71 1.74 13.64 -4.09
C GLN A 71 1.56 14.70 -3.00
N GLU A 72 2.20 15.86 -3.17
CA GLU A 72 2.04 17.01 -2.26
C GLU A 72 0.61 17.52 -2.22
N ARG A 73 -0.03 17.61 -3.39
CA ARG A 73 -1.41 18.08 -3.49
C ARG A 73 -2.38 17.11 -2.83
N LEU A 74 -2.20 15.80 -3.02
CA LEU A 74 -3.01 14.80 -2.35
C LEU A 74 -2.88 14.87 -0.83
N LEU A 75 -1.66 15.00 -0.30
CA LEU A 75 -1.48 15.16 1.14
C LEU A 75 -2.22 16.37 1.69
N LYS A 76 -2.19 17.51 0.98
CA LYS A 76 -2.95 18.71 1.39
C LYS A 76 -4.46 18.45 1.46
N ILE A 77 -4.99 17.65 0.53
CA ILE A 77 -6.42 17.28 0.52
C ILE A 77 -6.77 16.44 1.75
N PHE A 78 -5.94 15.44 2.10
CA PHE A 78 -6.21 14.57 3.25
C PHE A 78 -5.91 15.21 4.60
N ASN A 79 -4.91 16.10 4.68
CA ASN A 79 -4.52 16.79 5.91
C ASN A 79 -5.46 17.96 6.28
N SER A 80 -6.42 18.30 5.41
CA SER A 80 -7.39 19.37 5.69
C SER A 80 -8.41 19.01 6.80
N SER A 81 -8.43 17.75 7.25
CA SER A 81 -9.28 17.26 8.34
C SER A 81 -8.44 16.65 9.47
N ASN A 82 -8.05 17.49 10.43
CA ASN A 82 -7.68 17.14 11.83
C ASN A 82 -6.48 16.20 12.09
N ILE A 83 -5.34 16.35 11.39
CA ILE A 83 -4.07 15.76 11.86
C ILE A 83 -2.99 16.85 11.83
N SER A 84 -2.55 17.27 13.02
CA SER A 84 -1.53 18.31 13.24
C SER A 84 -0.10 17.82 13.04
N ASP A 85 0.09 16.70 12.35
CA ASP A 85 1.42 16.15 12.12
C ASP A 85 1.81 16.42 10.67
N GLU A 86 2.83 17.26 10.50
CA GLU A 86 3.49 17.50 9.22
C GLU A 86 4.03 16.16 8.69
N VAL A 87 3.29 15.54 7.77
CA VAL A 87 3.78 14.34 7.07
C VAL A 87 4.92 14.76 6.15
N GLU A 88 6.16 14.46 6.53
CA GLU A 88 7.34 14.75 5.73
C GLU A 88 7.40 13.81 4.51
N LEU A 89 7.05 14.32 3.34
CA LEU A 89 6.98 13.57 2.08
C LEU A 89 8.31 12.98 1.63
N THR A 90 9.43 13.56 2.08
CA THR A 90 10.79 13.07 1.86
C THR A 90 10.99 11.65 2.44
N LEU A 91 10.14 11.23 3.38
CA LEU A 91 10.14 9.91 3.98
C LEU A 91 9.39 8.86 3.15
N ILE A 92 8.70 9.23 2.06
CA ILE A 92 8.12 8.25 1.13
C ILE A 92 9.24 7.80 0.20
N PRO A 93 9.82 6.60 0.40
CA PRO A 93 10.92 6.17 -0.44
C PRO A 93 10.39 5.91 -1.86
N GLU A 94 11.12 6.38 -2.87
CA GLU A 94 10.83 6.07 -4.29
C GLU A 94 10.80 4.56 -4.55
N LYS A 95 11.57 3.80 -3.77
CA LYS A 95 11.57 2.34 -3.73
C LYS A 95 10.80 1.85 -2.52
N ARG A 96 9.81 1.00 -2.75
CA ARG A 96 9.13 0.30 -1.66
C ARG A 96 10.02 -0.82 -1.12
N TYR A 97 10.17 -0.86 0.20
CA TYR A 97 10.85 -1.94 0.91
C TYR A 97 9.82 -2.74 1.70
N PRO A 98 10.06 -4.05 1.93
CA PRO A 98 9.22 -4.84 2.82
C PRO A 98 9.06 -4.18 4.19
N ILE A 99 7.85 -4.25 4.75
CA ILE A 99 7.48 -3.58 5.99
C ILE A 99 7.96 -4.40 7.18
N ARG A 100 8.34 -3.71 8.26
CA ARG A 100 8.68 -4.31 9.55
C ARG A 100 7.60 -3.93 10.54
N VAL A 101 7.01 -4.92 11.20
CA VAL A 101 5.79 -4.73 12.01
C VAL A 101 6.05 -5.11 13.45
N LEU A 102 5.58 -4.30 14.39
CA LEU A 102 5.43 -4.65 15.79
C LEU A 102 3.96 -4.54 16.15
N SER A 103 3.36 -5.69 16.39
CA SER A 103 1.99 -5.82 16.87
C SER A 103 2.03 -6.04 18.38
N LEU A 104 1.47 -5.09 19.14
CA LEU A 104 1.30 -5.20 20.57
C LEU A 104 -0.13 -5.64 20.85
N PHE A 105 -0.31 -6.68 21.67
CA PHE A 105 -1.60 -7.34 21.89
C PHE A 105 -2.13 -7.94 20.57
N ASP A 106 -1.32 -8.82 19.96
CA ASP A 106 -1.57 -9.33 18.61
C ASP A 106 -2.84 -10.21 18.51
N GLY A 107 -3.30 -10.75 19.64
CA GLY A 107 -4.43 -11.67 19.70
C GLY A 107 -4.18 -12.85 18.78
N ILE A 108 -5.10 -13.08 17.84
CA ILE A 108 -5.05 -14.20 16.90
C ILE A 108 -4.19 -13.91 15.65
N GLY A 109 -3.51 -12.76 15.58
CA GLY A 109 -2.63 -12.41 14.46
C GLY A 109 -3.33 -11.76 13.27
N THR A 110 -4.49 -11.13 13.48
CA THR A 110 -5.28 -10.48 12.43
C THR A 110 -4.48 -9.47 11.60
N GLY A 111 -3.57 -8.73 12.24
CA GLY A 111 -2.69 -7.79 11.55
C GLY A 111 -1.85 -8.46 10.47
N LYS A 112 -1.29 -9.65 10.75
CA LYS A 112 -0.51 -10.42 9.78
C LYS A 112 -1.37 -10.90 8.61
N VAL A 113 -2.56 -11.44 8.90
CA VAL A 113 -3.52 -11.89 7.88
C VAL A 113 -3.85 -10.76 6.91
N ILE A 114 -4.16 -9.57 7.43
CA ILE A 114 -4.53 -8.42 6.60
C ILE A 114 -3.36 -7.96 5.73
N LEU A 115 -2.14 -7.90 6.28
CA LEU A 115 -0.96 -7.52 5.51
C LEU A 115 -0.71 -8.48 4.33
N ASP A 116 -0.88 -9.78 4.56
CA ASP A 116 -0.75 -10.79 3.52
C ASP A 116 -1.86 -10.66 2.45
N GLN A 117 -3.11 -10.44 2.87
CA GLN A 117 -4.24 -10.21 1.96
C GLN A 117 -4.06 -8.95 1.11
N LEU A 118 -3.48 -7.89 1.68
CA LEU A 118 -3.15 -6.66 0.95
C LEU A 118 -1.90 -6.80 0.05
N GLY A 119 -1.20 -7.95 0.11
CA GLY A 119 0.02 -8.19 -0.65
C GLY A 119 1.19 -7.29 -0.22
N LEU A 120 1.18 -6.82 1.03
CA LEU A 120 2.27 -6.03 1.60
C LEU A 120 3.34 -6.97 2.13
N GLU A 121 4.48 -7.00 1.45
CA GLU A 121 5.58 -7.87 1.86
C GLU A 121 6.10 -7.46 3.25
N THR A 122 6.14 -8.42 4.17
CA THR A 122 6.70 -8.21 5.51
C THR A 122 8.09 -8.83 5.59
N GLU A 123 9.07 -8.01 5.99
CA GLU A 123 10.43 -8.50 6.27
C GLU A 123 10.41 -9.34 7.56
N VAL A 124 9.77 -8.80 8.59
CA VAL A 124 9.64 -9.41 9.91
C VAL A 124 8.39 -8.89 10.60
N TYR A 125 7.64 -9.78 11.24
CA TYR A 125 6.47 -9.46 12.05
C TYR A 125 6.73 -9.84 13.51
N TYR A 126 6.94 -8.84 14.37
CA TYR A 126 7.07 -9.06 15.81
C TYR A 126 5.70 -8.98 16.47
N CYS A 127 5.33 -10.00 17.25
CA CYS A 127 4.07 -10.01 17.98
C CYS A 127 4.30 -10.17 19.48
N SER A 128 3.53 -9.43 20.28
CA SER A 128 3.47 -9.55 21.73
C SER A 128 2.07 -10.02 22.11
N GLU A 129 2.00 -11.23 22.68
CA GLU A 129 0.77 -11.85 23.17
C GLU A 129 1.12 -12.76 24.36
N ILE A 130 0.23 -12.77 25.35
CA ILE A 130 0.34 -13.60 26.57
C ILE A 130 -0.72 -14.71 26.61
N ASP A 131 -1.80 -14.58 25.84
CA ASP A 131 -2.81 -15.62 25.71
C ASP A 131 -2.26 -16.81 24.92
N ALA A 132 -2.28 -17.98 25.56
CA ALA A 132 -1.71 -19.20 25.00
C ALA A 132 -2.54 -19.73 23.81
N GLU A 133 -3.87 -19.61 23.86
CA GLU A 133 -4.76 -20.07 22.79
C GLU A 133 -4.60 -19.19 21.54
N ALA A 134 -4.55 -17.88 21.73
CA ALA A 134 -4.32 -16.92 20.65
C ALA A 134 -2.95 -17.13 20.01
N THR A 135 -1.91 -17.35 20.82
CA THR A 135 -0.57 -17.68 20.35
C THR A 135 -0.54 -18.98 19.53
N LEU A 136 -1.27 -20.02 19.95
CA LEU A 136 -1.36 -21.29 19.21
C LEU A 136 -2.01 -21.08 17.85
N VAL A 137 -3.11 -20.34 17.78
CA VAL A 137 -3.80 -20.00 16.53
C VAL A 137 -2.86 -19.29 15.55
N THR A 138 -2.13 -18.27 16.00
CA THR A 138 -1.20 -17.53 15.14
C THR A 138 -0.04 -18.42 14.66
N LYS A 139 0.49 -19.31 15.51
CA LYS A 139 1.59 -20.23 15.12
C LYS A 139 1.17 -21.23 14.04
N VAL A 140 -0.07 -21.70 14.11
CA VAL A 140 -0.63 -22.62 13.11
C VAL A 140 -0.90 -21.90 11.79
N ASN A 141 -1.43 -20.67 11.85
CA ASN A 141 -1.83 -19.92 10.66
C ASN A 141 -0.67 -19.20 9.96
N HIS A 142 0.40 -18.86 10.69
CA HIS A 142 1.54 -18.09 10.18
C HIS A 142 2.87 -18.69 10.63
N PRO A 143 3.28 -19.85 10.07
CA PRO A 143 4.49 -20.54 10.49
C PRO A 143 5.78 -19.81 10.09
N GLU A 144 5.74 -18.94 9.08
CA GLU A 144 6.91 -18.20 8.61
C GLU A 144 6.92 -16.70 9.00
N LYS A 145 8.12 -16.21 9.34
CA LYS A 145 8.46 -14.77 9.53
C LYS A 145 7.74 -14.04 10.69
N VAL A 146 7.13 -14.77 11.63
CA VAL A 146 6.59 -14.21 12.89
C VAL A 146 7.56 -14.45 14.05
N VAL A 147 7.84 -13.39 14.82
CA VAL A 147 8.71 -13.43 16.01
C VAL A 147 7.89 -13.09 17.24
N TYR A 148 7.67 -14.10 18.09
CA TYR A 148 6.95 -13.97 19.34
C TYR A 148 7.84 -13.36 20.43
N LEU A 149 7.44 -12.18 20.92
CA LEU A 149 8.13 -11.44 21.97
C LEU A 149 7.59 -11.76 23.38
N GLY A 150 6.41 -12.38 23.47
CA GLY A 150 5.75 -12.67 24.75
C GLY A 150 5.17 -11.41 25.39
N ASP A 151 5.31 -11.27 26.71
CA ASP A 151 4.73 -10.17 27.48
C ASP A 151 5.29 -8.80 27.07
N VAL A 152 4.40 -7.86 26.76
CA VAL A 152 4.73 -6.48 26.37
C VAL A 152 5.59 -5.75 27.42
N ARG A 153 5.44 -6.07 28.71
CA ARG A 153 6.21 -5.48 29.80
C ARG A 153 7.70 -5.82 29.73
N SER A 154 8.06 -6.88 29.01
CA SER A 154 9.46 -7.27 28.77
C SER A 154 10.09 -6.51 27.59
N ILE A 155 9.29 -5.82 26.77
CA ILE A 155 9.75 -5.10 25.59
C ILE A 155 10.29 -3.74 26.02
N ASN A 156 11.58 -3.51 25.74
CA ASN A 156 12.25 -2.25 26.06
C ASN A 156 12.69 -1.49 24.80
N LEU A 157 12.99 -0.20 24.96
CA LEU A 157 13.45 0.69 23.89
C LEU A 157 14.69 0.19 23.14
N LYS A 158 15.57 -0.59 23.79
CA LYS A 158 16.75 -1.16 23.13
C LYS A 158 16.36 -2.33 22.21
N THR A 159 15.41 -3.16 22.64
CA THR A 159 14.82 -4.23 21.83
C THR A 159 14.15 -3.66 20.60
N VAL A 160 13.36 -2.58 20.76
CA VAL A 160 12.67 -1.89 19.67
C VAL A 160 13.67 -1.22 18.72
N ARG A 161 14.60 -0.41 19.23
CA ARG A 161 15.60 0.31 18.40
C ARG A 161 16.56 -0.58 17.64
N ARG A 162 17.08 -1.67 18.25
CA ARG A 162 18.00 -2.59 17.55
C ARG A 162 17.29 -3.39 16.47
N ARG A 163 15.98 -3.59 16.62
CA ARG A 163 15.21 -4.49 15.77
C ARG A 163 14.30 -3.78 14.80
N CYS A 164 14.11 -2.46 14.79
CA CYS A 164 13.09 -1.83 13.95
C CYS A 164 13.39 -0.35 13.65
N PHE A 165 13.63 0.00 12.38
CA PHE A 165 13.92 1.38 11.91
C PHE A 165 12.76 2.03 11.15
N TYR A 166 11.78 1.25 10.66
CA TYR A 166 10.59 1.73 9.97
C TYR A 166 9.40 0.92 10.49
N PHE A 167 8.42 1.56 11.13
CA PHE A 167 7.35 0.87 11.84
C PHE A 167 5.97 1.18 11.31
N PHE A 168 5.18 0.12 11.18
CA PHE A 168 3.74 0.17 11.42
C PHE A 168 3.50 -0.45 12.80
N ILE A 169 3.07 0.36 13.77
CA ILE A 169 2.71 -0.12 15.11
C ILE A 169 1.20 -0.38 15.11
N LEU A 170 0.82 -1.64 15.31
CA LEU A 170 -0.56 -2.02 15.56
C LEU A 170 -0.74 -2.15 17.07
N ILE A 171 -1.56 -1.26 17.64
CA ILE A 171 -2.05 -1.39 19.02
C ILE A 171 -3.52 -1.79 18.89
N LEU A 172 -3.81 -3.07 19.07
CA LEU A 172 -5.19 -3.54 19.17
C LEU A 172 -5.60 -3.39 20.64
N SER A 173 -6.41 -2.36 20.92
CA SER A 173 -7.07 -2.26 22.22
C SER A 173 -8.28 -3.20 22.19
N ILE A 174 -8.20 -4.30 22.95
CA ILE A 174 -9.37 -5.11 23.33
C ILE A 174 -9.88 -4.59 24.67
#